data_AF-A0A813V1E5-F1
#
_entry.id   AF-A0A813V1E5-F1
#
_cell.length_a   1.000
_cell.length_b   1.000
_cell.length_c   1.000
_cell.angle_alpha   90.00
_cell.angle_beta   90.00
_cell.angle_gamma   90.00
#
_symmetry.space_group_name_H-M   'P 1'
#
loop_
_entity.id
_entity.type
_entity.pdbx_description
1 polymer ?
#
loop_
_entity_poly.entity_id
_entity_poly.type
_entity_poly.pdbx_seq_one_letter_code
_entity_poly.pdbx_strand_id
1 'polypeptide(L)'
;MRLSLHEWRKQFTYFKRNNFKELQKVRGIVNTIAFFIVWGYAGYFIANRADKSAKETGIPHSVQVAKLTGSRYITKWNLNTGEKEQIDVHQTLAEKEIEARKK
;
A
#
# COMPACT_ATOMS: atom_id res chain seq x y z
N MET A 1 21.79 -40.32 -39.91
CA MET A 1 21.87 -39.06 -39.14
C MET A 1 22.01 -39.42 -37.65
N ARG A 2 23.25 -39.61 -37.15
CA ARG A 2 23.49 -39.87 -35.71
C ARG A 2 23.47 -38.51 -35.01
N LEU A 3 22.35 -38.14 -34.39
CA LEU A 3 22.31 -37.01 -33.46
C LEU A 3 23.37 -37.27 -32.38
N SER A 4 24.43 -36.48 -32.36
CA SER A 4 25.51 -36.67 -31.40
C SER A 4 24.98 -36.36 -30.00
N LEU A 5 25.41 -37.15 -29.00
CA LEU A 5 25.05 -36.94 -27.60
C LEU A 5 25.29 -35.49 -27.14
N HIS A 6 26.25 -34.81 -27.78
CA HIS A 6 26.60 -33.42 -27.54
C HIS A 6 25.51 -32.44 -28.03
N GLU A 7 24.94 -32.65 -29.21
CA GLU A 7 23.84 -31.82 -29.72
C GLU A 7 22.57 -31.99 -28.88
N TRP A 8 22.30 -33.21 -28.43
CA TRP A 8 21.18 -33.50 -27.54
C TRP A 8 21.33 -32.78 -26.19
N ARG A 9 22.53 -32.80 -25.58
CA ARG A 9 22.82 -32.03 -24.36
C ARG A 9 22.68 -30.52 -24.55
N LYS A 10 23.09 -29.97 -25.70
CA LYS A 10 22.91 -28.54 -26.01
C LYS A 10 21.43 -28.17 -26.11
N GLN A 11 20.63 -28.94 -26.83
CA GLN A 11 19.18 -28.68 -26.93
C GLN A 11 18.48 -28.80 -25.58
N PHE A 12 18.81 -29.80 -24.78
CA PHE A 12 18.22 -30.00 -23.46
C PHE A 12 18.54 -28.83 -22.50
N THR A 13 19.79 -28.33 -22.56
CA THR A 13 20.22 -27.18 -21.77
C THR A 13 19.49 -25.91 -22.21
N TYR A 14 19.31 -25.70 -23.52
CA TYR A 14 18.54 -24.57 -24.06
C TYR A 14 17.07 -24.61 -23.64
N PHE A 15 16.43 -25.78 -23.74
CA PHE A 15 15.04 -25.98 -23.34
C PHE A 15 14.83 -25.70 -21.84
N LYS A 16 15.70 -26.23 -20.98
CA LYS A 16 15.67 -25.98 -19.53
C LYS A 16 15.84 -24.49 -19.22
N ARG A 17 16.72 -23.80 -19.94
CA ARG A 17 16.99 -22.36 -19.74
C ARG A 17 15.81 -21.48 -20.18
N ASN A 18 15.09 -21.88 -21.23
CA ASN A 18 13.91 -21.14 -21.69
C ASN A 18 12.72 -21.30 -20.72
N ASN A 19 12.43 -22.52 -20.29
CA ASN A 19 11.36 -22.78 -19.30
C ASN A 19 11.65 -22.12 -17.95
N PHE A 20 12.91 -22.09 -17.51
CA PHE A 20 13.28 -21.40 -16.28
C PHE A 20 13.06 -19.88 -16.36
N LYS A 21 13.35 -19.27 -17.52
CA LYS A 21 13.05 -17.85 -17.76
C LYS A 21 11.55 -17.57 -17.76
N GLU A 22 10.74 -18.43 -18.35
CA GLU A 22 9.27 -18.28 -18.32
C GLU A 22 8.71 -18.44 -16.91
N LEU A 23 9.17 -19.42 -16.14
CA LEU A 23 8.79 -19.59 -14.73
C LEU A 23 9.18 -18.38 -13.88
N GLN A 24 10.36 -17.80 -14.10
CA GLN A 24 10.78 -16.57 -13.42
C GLN A 24 9.86 -15.38 -13.76
N LYS A 25 9.44 -15.24 -15.04
CA LYS A 25 8.49 -14.21 -15.46
C LYS A 25 7.13 -14.39 -14.78
N VAL A 26 6.58 -15.61 -14.79
CA VAL A 26 5.30 -15.92 -14.12
C VAL A 26 5.39 -15.62 -12.63
N ARG A 27 6.49 -16.03 -11.96
CA ARG A 27 6.70 -15.73 -10.54
C ARG A 27 6.78 -14.22 -10.26
N GLY A 28 7.39 -13.45 -11.16
CA GLY A 28 7.40 -11.99 -11.09
C GLY A 28 6.00 -11.38 -11.17
N ILE A 29 5.18 -11.82 -12.13
CA ILE A 29 3.78 -11.37 -12.28
C ILE A 29 2.95 -11.72 -11.04
N VAL A 30 3.05 -12.96 -10.55
CA VAL A 30 2.32 -13.40 -9.35
C VAL A 30 2.72 -12.60 -8.12
N ASN A 31 4.03 -12.34 -7.91
CA ASN A 31 4.50 -11.51 -6.81
C ASN A 31 3.96 -10.07 -6.90
N THR A 32 3.95 -9.49 -8.10
CA THR A 32 3.42 -8.13 -8.32
C THR A 32 1.92 -8.07 -8.04
N ILE A 33 1.15 -9.03 -8.54
CA ILE A 33 -0.30 -9.11 -8.27
C ILE A 33 -0.55 -9.31 -6.77
N ALA A 34 0.19 -10.22 -6.12
CA ALA A 34 0.07 -10.46 -4.68
C ALA A 34 0.42 -9.20 -3.87
N PHE A 35 1.44 -8.45 -4.27
CA PHE A 35 1.80 -7.17 -3.66
C PHE A 35 0.64 -6.18 -3.74
N PHE A 36 0.03 -6.00 -4.91
CA PHE A 36 -1.11 -5.09 -5.08
C PHE A 36 -2.35 -5.54 -4.29
N ILE A 37 -2.62 -6.84 -4.20
CA ILE A 37 -3.74 -7.36 -3.40
C ILE A 37 -3.52 -7.07 -1.91
N VAL A 38 -2.32 -7.37 -1.39
CA VAL A 38 -2.01 -7.16 0.04
C VAL A 38 -2.05 -5.68 0.40
N TRP A 39 -1.41 -4.81 -0.39
CA TRP A 39 -1.41 -3.37 -0.14
C TRP A 39 -2.77 -2.72 -0.38
N GLY A 40 -3.50 -3.15 -1.40
CA GLY A 40 -4.87 -2.71 -1.65
C GLY A 40 -5.79 -3.06 -0.49
N TYR A 41 -5.70 -4.27 0.04
CA TYR A 41 -6.47 -4.68 1.21
C TYR A 41 -6.08 -3.91 2.48
N ALA A 42 -4.79 -3.68 2.71
CA ALA A 42 -4.32 -2.87 3.83
C ALA A 42 -4.87 -1.43 3.75
N GLY A 43 -4.82 -0.81 2.57
CA GLY A 43 -5.38 0.52 2.34
C GLY A 43 -6.90 0.57 2.58
N TYR A 44 -7.63 -0.41 2.04
CA TYR A 44 -9.08 -0.54 2.28
C TYR A 44 -9.42 -0.68 3.77
N PHE A 45 -8.67 -1.51 4.50
CA PHE A 45 -8.86 -1.71 5.92
C PHE A 45 -8.64 -0.42 6.73
N ILE A 46 -7.56 0.31 6.45
CA ILE A 46 -7.26 1.59 7.12
C ILE A 46 -8.35 2.62 6.82
N ALA A 47 -8.78 2.74 5.56
CA ALA A 47 -9.81 3.70 5.17
C ALA A 47 -11.15 3.43 5.88
N ASN A 48 -11.59 2.17 5.93
CA ASN A 48 -12.82 1.78 6.62
C ASN A 48 -12.73 1.97 8.14
N ARG A 49 -11.59 1.62 8.75
CA ARG A 49 -11.39 1.80 10.19
C ARG A 49 -11.36 3.28 10.57
N ALA A 50 -10.73 4.10 9.74
CA ALA A 50 -10.74 5.56 9.90
C ALA A 50 -12.14 6.15 9.74
N ASP A 51 -12.94 5.67 8.78
CA ASP A 51 -14.33 6.13 8.57
C ASP A 51 -15.23 5.83 9.78
N LYS A 52 -15.16 4.61 10.31
CA LYS A 52 -15.86 4.26 11.55
C LYS A 52 -15.43 5.15 12.71
N SER A 53 -14.12 5.29 12.92
CA SER A 53 -13.58 6.10 14.02
C SER A 53 -13.97 7.58 13.88
N ALA A 54 -14.00 8.11 12.66
CA ALA A 54 -14.40 9.49 12.40
C ALA A 54 -15.88 9.72 12.73
N LYS A 55 -16.76 8.77 12.39
CA LYS A 55 -18.19 8.83 12.72
C LYS A 55 -18.44 8.74 14.23
N GLU A 56 -17.67 7.91 14.94
CA GLU A 56 -17.80 7.73 16.38
C GLU A 56 -17.26 8.92 17.20
N THR A 57 -16.13 9.49 16.76
CA THR A 57 -15.40 10.52 17.53
C THR A 57 -15.65 11.95 17.04
N GLY A 58 -16.22 12.12 15.85
CA GLY A 58 -16.35 13.42 15.19
C GLY A 58 -15.01 14.02 14.72
N ILE A 59 -13.90 13.29 14.87
CA ILE A 59 -12.58 13.70 14.38
C ILE A 59 -12.52 13.47 12.86
N PRO A 60 -11.93 14.39 12.07
CA PRO A 60 -11.84 14.24 10.61
C PRO A 60 -11.20 12.92 10.17
N HIS A 61 -11.72 12.34 9.08
CA HIS A 61 -11.22 11.08 8.51
C HIS A 61 -9.73 11.10 8.22
N SER A 62 -9.21 12.19 7.63
CA SER A 62 -7.79 12.35 7.32
C SER A 62 -6.90 12.25 8.56
N VAL A 63 -7.35 12.81 9.70
CA VAL A 63 -6.67 12.74 11.00
C VAL A 63 -6.66 11.31 11.53
N GLN A 64 -7.78 10.59 11.39
CA GLN A 64 -7.86 9.18 11.78
C GLN A 64 -7.00 8.27 10.90
N VAL A 65 -6.96 8.51 9.58
CA VAL A 65 -6.06 7.78 8.67
C VAL A 65 -4.61 8.02 9.07
N ALA A 66 -4.21 9.28 9.27
CA ALA A 66 -2.85 9.62 9.67
C ALA A 66 -2.46 8.97 11.01
N LYS A 67 -3.38 8.96 11.98
CA LYS A 67 -3.21 8.23 13.26
C LYS A 67 -2.96 6.74 13.03
N LEU A 68 -3.75 6.09 12.17
CA LEU A 68 -3.62 4.65 11.87
C LEU A 68 -2.35 4.32 11.08
N THR A 69 -1.86 5.25 10.25
CA THR A 69 -0.61 5.07 9.49
C THR A 69 0.63 5.49 10.27
N GLY A 70 0.49 6.04 11.49
CA GLY A 70 1.60 6.54 12.30
C GLY A 70 2.18 7.88 11.83
N SER A 71 1.44 8.61 11.00
CA SER A 71 1.84 9.92 10.50
C SER A 71 1.60 11.00 11.55
N ARG A 72 2.63 11.77 11.89
CA ARG A 72 2.53 12.89 12.85
C ARG A 72 1.83 14.11 12.26
N TYR A 73 1.95 14.32 10.95
CA TYR A 73 1.46 15.51 10.26
C TYR A 73 0.59 15.16 9.07
N ILE A 74 -0.39 16.03 8.78
CA ILE A 74 -1.16 16.02 7.55
C ILE A 74 -0.95 17.35 6.84
N THR A 75 -0.65 17.28 5.54
CA THR A 75 -0.61 18.47 4.70
C THR A 75 -1.97 18.67 4.07
N LYS A 76 -2.66 19.73 4.47
CA LYS A 76 -3.88 20.21 3.82
C LYS A 76 -3.48 21.16 2.71
N TRP A 77 -3.95 20.87 1.50
CA TRP A 77 -3.76 21.74 0.34
C TRP A 77 -5.06 22.49 0.08
N ASN A 78 -5.01 23.81 0.15
CA ASN A 78 -6.15 24.64 -0.22
C ASN A 78 -6.21 24.78 -1.75
N LEU A 79 -7.22 24.18 -2.38
CA LEU A 79 -7.37 24.19 -3.84
C LEU A 79 -7.63 25.60 -4.41
N ASN A 80 -8.15 26.52 -3.61
CA ASN A 80 -8.50 27.86 -4.06
C ASN A 80 -7.32 28.85 -3.95
N THR A 81 -6.52 28.73 -2.88
CA THR A 81 -5.39 29.63 -2.62
C THR A 81 -4.04 29.05 -3.03
N GLY A 82 -3.96 27.73 -3.23
CA GLY A 82 -2.70 27.02 -3.47
C GLY A 82 -1.80 26.91 -2.23
N GLU A 83 -2.30 27.30 -1.06
CA GLU A 83 -1.52 27.27 0.17
C GLU A 83 -1.46 25.86 0.78
N LYS A 84 -0.31 25.57 1.40
CA LYS A 84 -0.08 24.35 2.21
C LYS A 84 -0.21 24.72 3.68
N GLU A 85 -1.10 24.02 4.36
CA GLU A 85 -1.20 24.05 5.82
C GLU A 85 -0.78 22.68 6.37
N GLN A 86 0.12 22.68 7.36
CA GLN A 86 0.56 21.45 8.02
C GLN A 86 -0.15 21.34 9.37
N ILE A 87 -0.90 20.25 9.56
CA ILE A 87 -1.70 20.00 10.75
C ILE A 87 -1.02 18.90 11.57
N ASP A 88 -0.76 19.16 12.85
CA ASP A 88 -0.28 18.13 13.80
C ASP A 88 -1.45 17.27 14.27
N VAL A 89 -1.32 15.96 14.03
CA VAL A 89 -2.35 14.97 14.33
C VAL A 89 -2.55 14.83 15.84
N HIS A 90 -1.47 14.85 16.63
CA HIS A 90 -1.57 14.67 18.08
C HIS A 90 -2.24 15.85 18.75
N GLN A 91 -1.93 17.06 18.29
CA GLN A 91 -2.58 18.27 18.78
C GLN A 91 -4.09 18.24 18.47
N THR A 92 -4.46 17.91 17.23
CA THR A 92 -5.87 17.86 16.81
C THR A 92 -6.68 16.82 17.59
N LEU A 93 -6.08 15.66 17.89
CA LEU A 93 -6.72 14.62 18.71
C LEU A 93 -6.93 15.11 20.15
N ALA A 94 -5.91 15.72 20.76
CA ALA A 94 -6.00 16.24 22.11
C ALA A 94 -7.07 17.35 22.24
N GLU A 95 -7.15 18.26 21.26
CA GLU A 95 -8.16 19.32 21.22
C GLU A 95 -9.59 18.74 21.17
N LYS A 96 -9.81 17.71 20.35
CA LYS A 96 -11.11 17.04 20.21
C LYS A 96 -11.49 16.22 21.44
N GLU A 97 -10.52 15.58 22.11
CA GLU A 97 -10.76 14.89 23.38
C GLU A 97 -11.15 15.87 24.50
N ILE A 98 -10.54 17.05 24.53
CA ILE A 98 -10.92 18.12 25.49
C ILE A 98 -12.32 18.66 25.18
N GLU A 99 -12.65 18.87 23.90
CA GLU A 99 -13.98 19.31 23.46
C GLU A 99 -15.07 18.30 23.85
N ALA A 100 -14.79 17.00 23.68
CA ALA A 100 -15.71 15.92 24.06
C ALA A 100 -15.95 15.82 25.57
N ARG A 101 -14.97 16.18 26.42
CA ARG A 101 -15.12 16.18 27.88
C ARG A 101 -15.87 17.39 28.45
N LYS A 102 -16.00 18.46 27.67
CA LYS A 102 -16.66 19.71 28.09
C LYS A 102 -18.17 19.75 27.76
N LYS A 103 -18.65 18.80 26.96
CA LYS A 103 -20.08 18.60 26.66
C LYS A 103 -20.66 17.54 27.59
#